data_AF-A0A7J2UUH4-F1
#
_entry.id   AF-A0A7J2UUH4-F1
#
_cell.length_a   1.000
_cell.length_b   1.000
_cell.length_c   1.000
_cell.angle_alpha   90.00
_cell.angle_beta   90.00
_cell.angle_gamma   90.00
#
_symmetry.space_group_name_H-M   'P 1'
#
loop_
_entity.id
_entity.type
_entity.pdbx_description
1 polymer ?
#
loop_
_entity_poly.entity_id
_entity_poly.type
_entity_poly.pdbx_seq_one_letter_code
_entity_poly.pdbx_strand_id
1 'polypeptide(L)'
;MARRKDYTSLTTMEKSRKILHALSSLLMFIYFVPREFFIFKREWFLLAPLGFFVLLELVRISKGWLFFGMRDYERRQVSGYIWAGSTLVLAVMLFPPKLVIPIYVCWAWLDPICSILKRNPPWYPVIPFALYV
;
A
#
# COMPACT_ATOMS: atom_id res chain seq x y z
N MET A 1 -26.36 11.72 19.91
CA MET A 1 -26.21 10.25 20.04
C MET A 1 -24.83 9.85 19.54
N ALA A 2 -23.85 9.74 20.43
CA ALA A 2 -22.49 9.32 20.06
C ALA A 2 -22.49 7.81 19.79
N ARG A 3 -22.31 7.42 18.51
CA ARG A 3 -22.20 6.02 18.09
C ARG A 3 -20.94 5.42 18.76
N ARG A 4 -21.10 4.55 19.76
CA ARG A 4 -20.00 3.73 20.29
C ARG A 4 -19.35 3.03 19.10
N LYS A 5 -18.12 3.40 18.74
CA LYS A 5 -17.35 2.66 17.73
C LYS A 5 -17.05 1.29 18.33
N ASP A 6 -17.45 0.24 17.63
CA ASP A 6 -17.25 -1.13 18.08
C ASP A 6 -15.76 -1.46 17.99
N TYR A 7 -15.06 -1.44 19.13
CA TYR A 7 -13.60 -1.50 19.21
C TYR A 7 -13.03 -2.77 18.57
N THR A 8 -13.77 -3.88 18.60
CA THR A 8 -13.39 -5.15 17.98
C THR A 8 -13.30 -5.03 16.45
N SER A 9 -14.24 -4.31 15.83
CA SER A 9 -14.24 -4.06 14.40
C SER A 9 -13.06 -3.18 13.97
N LEU A 10 -12.73 -2.15 14.76
CA LEU A 10 -11.60 -1.26 14.52
C LEU A 10 -10.26 -2.00 14.55
N THR A 11 -10.06 -2.88 15.53
CA THR A 11 -8.81 -3.67 15.63
C THR A 11 -8.66 -4.68 14.49
N THR A 12 -9.77 -5.25 14.01
CA THR A 12 -9.78 -6.16 12.86
C THR A 12 -9.39 -5.44 11.57
N MET A 13 -9.94 -4.25 11.34
CA MET A 13 -9.61 -3.39 10.19
C MET A 13 -8.15 -2.93 10.23
N GLU A 14 -7.62 -2.63 11.42
CA GLU A 14 -6.24 -2.21 11.57
C GLU A 14 -5.25 -3.35 11.26
N LYS A 15 -5.56 -4.57 11.73
CA LYS A 15 -4.77 -5.77 11.42
C LYS A 15 -4.80 -6.09 9.93
N SER A 16 -5.97 -6.03 9.30
CA SER A 16 -6.08 -6.35 7.87
C SER A 16 -5.30 -5.37 6.99
N ARG A 17 -5.31 -4.08 7.32
CA ARG A 17 -4.51 -3.06 6.63
C ARG A 17 -3.02 -3.34 6.70
N LYS A 18 -2.51 -3.77 7.86
CA LYS A 18 -1.09 -4.13 8.03
C LYS A 18 -0.73 -5.37 7.21
N ILE A 19 -1.60 -6.37 7.20
CA ILE A 19 -1.40 -7.58 6.41
C ILE A 19 -1.39 -7.24 4.91
N LEU A 20 -2.36 -6.45 4.43
CA LEU A 20 -2.41 -6.02 3.03
C LEU A 20 -1.19 -5.19 2.63
N HIS A 21 -0.72 -4.31 3.52
CA HIS A 21 0.50 -3.52 3.29
C HIS A 21 1.74 -4.41 3.18
N ALA A 22 1.91 -5.38 4.09
CA ALA A 22 3.00 -6.35 4.02
C ALA A 22 2.92 -7.21 2.74
N LEU A 23 1.73 -7.73 2.42
CA LEU A 23 1.50 -8.53 1.22
C LEU A 23 1.75 -7.75 -0.07
N SER A 24 1.68 -6.42 -0.04
CA SER A 24 2.00 -5.60 -1.21
C SER A 24 3.44 -5.81 -1.70
N SER A 25 4.37 -6.29 -0.85
CA SER A 25 5.72 -6.64 -1.27
C SER A 25 5.73 -7.75 -2.34
N LEU A 26 4.70 -8.59 -2.39
CA LEU A 26 4.54 -9.61 -3.42
C LEU A 26 4.35 -9.01 -4.82
N LEU A 27 3.98 -7.73 -4.93
CA LEU A 27 3.91 -7.06 -6.24
C LEU A 27 5.29 -6.96 -6.91
N MET A 28 6.39 -7.09 -6.17
CA MET A 28 7.73 -7.18 -6.74
C MET A 28 7.95 -8.42 -7.60
N PHE A 29 7.09 -9.45 -7.48
CA PHE A 29 7.13 -10.59 -8.39
C PHE A 29 6.84 -10.20 -9.84
N ILE A 30 6.34 -8.98 -10.11
CA ILE A 30 6.21 -8.45 -11.48
C ILE A 30 7.53 -8.45 -12.26
N TYR A 31 8.68 -8.37 -11.58
CA TYR A 31 9.99 -8.42 -12.24
C TYR A 31 10.35 -9.81 -12.78
N PHE A 32 9.67 -10.88 -12.34
CA PHE A 32 9.79 -12.20 -12.96
C PHE A 32 9.00 -12.31 -14.27
N VAL A 33 8.06 -11.39 -14.52
CA VAL A 33 7.40 -11.32 -15.83
C VAL A 33 8.41 -10.77 -16.84
N PRO A 34 8.63 -11.48 -17.96
CA PRO A 34 9.54 -11.00 -18.99
C PRO A 34 9.06 -9.65 -19.53
N ARG A 35 10.00 -8.83 -20.01
CA ARG A 35 9.70 -7.47 -20.47
C ARG A 35 8.65 -7.45 -21.59
N GLU A 36 8.70 -8.47 -22.43
CA GLU A 36 7.69 -8.77 -23.44
C GLU A 36 7.09 -10.13 -23.06
N PHE A 37 5.78 -10.15 -22.85
CA PHE A 37 5.03 -11.35 -22.56
C PHE A 37 3.96 -11.51 -23.65
N PHE A 38 4.19 -12.46 -24.56
CA PHE A 38 3.43 -12.57 -25.80
C PHE A 38 3.46 -11.24 -26.59
N ILE A 39 2.29 -10.64 -26.81
CA ILE A 39 2.11 -9.38 -27.54
C ILE A 39 2.11 -8.15 -26.62
N PHE A 40 2.15 -8.35 -25.29
CA PHE A 40 2.03 -7.27 -24.32
C PHE A 40 3.39 -6.94 -23.70
N LYS A 41 3.65 -5.64 -23.56
CA LYS A 41 4.76 -5.16 -22.73
C LYS A 41 4.41 -5.29 -21.26
N ARG A 42 5.39 -5.60 -20.40
CA ARG A 42 5.23 -5.77 -18.96
C ARG A 42 4.51 -4.57 -18.30
N GLU A 43 4.75 -3.36 -18.80
CA GLU A 43 4.15 -2.13 -18.30
C GLU A 43 2.61 -2.15 -18.37
N TRP A 44 2.02 -2.87 -19.33
CA TRP A 44 0.56 -3.02 -19.43
C TRP A 44 -0.05 -3.78 -18.27
N PHE A 45 0.67 -4.76 -17.71
CA PHE A 45 0.24 -5.51 -16.52
C PHE A 45 0.22 -4.64 -15.26
N LEU A 46 0.82 -3.45 -15.31
CA LEU A 46 0.80 -2.45 -14.24
C LEU A 46 -0.19 -1.32 -14.53
N LEU A 47 -0.15 -0.77 -15.74
CA LEU A 47 -0.97 0.37 -16.14
C LEU A 47 -2.45 0.02 -16.27
N ALA A 48 -2.81 -1.16 -16.80
CA ALA A 48 -4.21 -1.52 -16.98
C ALA A 48 -4.95 -1.72 -15.64
N PRO A 49 -4.41 -2.47 -14.65
CA PRO A 49 -5.01 -2.55 -13.33
C PRO A 49 -5.05 -1.19 -12.64
N LEU A 50 -3.97 -0.40 -12.70
CA LEU A 50 -3.95 0.94 -12.10
C LEU A 50 -5.04 1.84 -12.69
N GLY A 51 -5.16 1.89 -14.02
CA GLY A 51 -6.18 2.67 -14.71
C GLY A 51 -7.59 2.24 -14.30
N PHE A 52 -7.85 0.94 -14.24
CA PHE A 52 -9.12 0.41 -13.75
C PHE A 52 -9.41 0.86 -12.30
N PHE A 53 -8.44 0.75 -11.39
CA PHE A 53 -8.62 1.17 -10.00
C PHE A 53 -8.78 2.68 -9.85
N VAL A 54 -8.11 3.49 -10.67
CA VAL A 54 -8.32 4.95 -10.70
C VAL A 54 -9.75 5.29 -11.11
N LEU A 55 -10.30 4.61 -12.13
CA LEU A 55 -11.71 4.81 -12.52
C LEU A 55 -12.67 4.42 -11.39
N LEU A 56 -12.44 3.27 -10.75
CA LEU A 56 -13.22 2.87 -9.57
C LEU A 56 -13.10 3.87 -8.43
N GLU A 57 -11.92 4.46 -8.24
CA GLU A 57 -11.68 5.46 -7.21
C GLU A 57 -12.49 6.73 -7.45
N LEU A 58 -12.57 7.21 -8.69
CA LEU A 58 -13.38 8.39 -9.04
C LEU A 58 -14.86 8.15 -8.70
N VAL A 59 -15.38 6.96 -9.03
CA VAL A 59 -16.73 6.55 -8.64
C VAL A 59 -16.86 6.51 -7.12
N ARG A 60 -15.92 5.86 -6.43
CA ARG A 60 -15.92 5.74 -4.96
C ARG A 60 -15.94 7.12 -4.27
N ILE A 61 -15.10 8.06 -4.70
CA ILE A 61 -15.03 9.41 -4.14
C ILE A 61 -16.34 10.17 -4.39
N SER A 62 -16.89 10.09 -5.60
CA SER A 62 -18.16 10.75 -5.93
C SER A 62 -19.33 10.23 -5.08
N LYS A 63 -19.34 8.93 -4.78
CA LYS A 63 -20.37 8.28 -3.94
C LYS A 63 -20.05 8.33 -2.44
N GLY A 64 -18.85 8.74 -2.05
CA GLY A 64 -18.40 8.73 -0.66
C GLY A 64 -18.37 7.33 -0.05
N TRP A 65 -18.02 6.31 -0.84
CA TRP A 65 -17.94 4.93 -0.37
C TRP A 65 -16.62 4.66 0.36
N LEU A 66 -16.68 3.76 1.36
CA LEU A 66 -15.52 3.23 2.04
C LEU A 66 -15.47 1.72 1.78
N PHE A 67 -14.34 1.26 1.27
CA PHE A 67 -14.06 -0.16 1.14
C PHE A 67 -13.30 -0.68 2.37
N PHE A 68 -13.22 -2.00 2.48
CA PHE A 68 -12.52 -2.67 3.56
C PHE A 68 -11.07 -2.16 3.71
N GLY A 69 -10.67 -1.84 4.94
CA GLY A 69 -9.33 -1.30 5.25
C GLY A 69 -9.10 0.17 4.89
N MET A 70 -10.09 0.90 4.35
CA MET A 70 -9.98 2.35 4.19
C MET A 70 -10.20 3.09 5.51
N ARG A 71 -9.61 4.28 5.63
CA ARG A 71 -9.82 5.15 6.81
C ARG A 71 -11.04 6.05 6.63
N ASP A 72 -11.70 6.42 7.73
CA ASP A 72 -12.92 7.25 7.70
C ASP A 72 -12.74 8.57 6.90
N TYR A 73 -11.56 9.19 6.98
CA TYR A 73 -11.25 10.45 6.28
C TYR A 73 -11.00 10.27 4.77
N GLU A 74 -10.70 9.06 4.30
CA GLU A 74 -10.46 8.76 2.88
C GLU A 74 -11.77 8.74 2.07
N ARG A 75 -12.92 8.95 2.72
CA ARG A 75 -14.26 8.89 2.10
C ARG A 75 -14.41 9.80 0.88
N ARG A 76 -13.83 11.01 0.92
CA ARG A 76 -13.91 12.00 -0.17
C ARG A 76 -12.54 12.44 -0.68
N GLN A 77 -11.51 11.64 -0.40
CA GLN A 77 -10.11 11.91 -0.77
C GLN A 77 -9.55 10.71 -1.50
N VAL A 78 -8.49 10.92 -2.28
CA VAL A 78 -7.76 9.81 -2.91
C VAL A 78 -7.22 8.90 -1.81
N SER A 79 -7.52 7.61 -1.93
CA SER A 79 -7.16 6.60 -0.94
C SER A 79 -5.66 6.29 -0.97
N GLY A 80 -5.15 5.81 0.17
CA GLY A 80 -3.77 5.34 0.26
C GLY A 80 -3.46 4.22 -0.74
N TYR A 81 -4.46 3.41 -1.13
CA TYR A 81 -4.28 2.34 -2.12
C TYR A 81 -3.93 2.89 -3.51
N ILE A 82 -4.59 3.96 -3.96
CA ILE A 82 -4.28 4.59 -5.24
C ILE A 82 -2.91 5.28 -5.20
N TRP A 83 -2.57 5.94 -4.10
CA TRP A 83 -1.24 6.51 -3.92
C TRP A 83 -0.14 5.44 -3.95
N ALA A 84 -0.33 4.33 -3.23
CA ALA A 84 0.60 3.21 -3.23
C ALA A 84 0.74 2.58 -4.63
N GLY A 85 -0.39 2.28 -5.29
CA GLY A 85 -0.39 1.71 -6.64
C GLY A 85 0.27 2.63 -7.66
N SER A 86 -0.03 3.93 -7.63
CA SER A 86 0.60 4.92 -8.54
C SER A 86 2.11 5.00 -8.31
N THR A 87 2.55 5.03 -7.05
CA THR A 87 3.96 5.07 -6.69
C THR A 87 4.70 3.82 -7.15
N LEU A 88 4.09 2.64 -6.99
CA LEU A 88 4.63 1.38 -7.50
C LEU A 88 4.83 1.41 -9.01
N VAL A 89 3.80 1.82 -9.77
CA VAL A 89 3.90 1.88 -11.24
C VAL A 89 4.99 2.84 -11.67
N LEU A 90 5.04 4.05 -11.08
CA LEU A 90 6.11 5.01 -11.36
C LEU A 90 7.49 4.45 -11.02
N ALA A 91 7.63 3.78 -9.87
CA ALA A 91 8.89 3.19 -9.45
C ALA A 91 9.39 2.16 -10.46
N VAL A 92 8.52 1.24 -10.91
CA VAL A 92 8.88 0.20 -11.88
C VAL A 92 9.19 0.76 -13.27
N MET A 93 8.51 1.84 -13.68
CA MET A 93 8.73 2.46 -15.00
C MET A 93 10.00 3.30 -15.06
N LEU A 94 10.38 3.96 -13.97
CA LEU A 94 11.43 4.98 -13.97
C LEU A 94 12.77 4.49 -13.42
N PHE A 95 12.78 3.44 -12.59
CA PHE A 95 13.99 3.03 -11.87
C PHE A 95 14.36 1.56 -12.13
N PRO A 96 15.66 1.22 -12.03
CA PRO A 96 16.10 -0.16 -12.21
C PRO A 96 15.61 -1.07 -11.07
N PRO A 97 15.36 -2.37 -11.36
CA PRO A 97 14.84 -3.32 -10.37
C PRO A 97 15.71 -3.43 -9.11
N LYS A 98 17.04 -3.27 -9.27
CA LYS A 98 18.03 -3.30 -8.19
C LYS A 98 17.77 -2.24 -7.11
N LEU A 99 17.11 -1.13 -7.45
CA LEU A 99 16.70 -0.09 -6.50
C LEU A 99 15.26 -0.31 -6.03
N VAL A 100 14.34 -0.57 -6.95
CA VAL A 100 12.90 -0.64 -6.65
C VAL A 100 12.57 -1.78 -5.71
N ILE A 101 13.11 -2.98 -5.95
CA ILE A 101 12.78 -4.17 -5.16
C ILE A 101 13.13 -3.98 -3.68
N PRO A 102 14.38 -3.68 -3.28
CA PRO A 102 14.72 -3.55 -1.86
C PRO A 102 13.96 -2.40 -1.20
N ILE A 103 13.84 -1.24 -1.85
CA ILE A 103 13.15 -0.08 -1.29
C ILE A 103 11.67 -0.39 -1.05
N TYR A 104 10.99 -0.95 -2.05
CA TYR A 104 9.56 -1.25 -1.96
C TYR A 104 9.27 -2.33 -0.92
N VAL A 105 10.10 -3.40 -0.86
CA VAL A 105 9.97 -4.43 0.16
C VAL A 105 10.17 -3.82 1.56
N CYS A 106 11.22 -3.03 1.77
CA CYS A 106 11.43 -2.36 3.05
C CYS A 106 10.24 -1.48 3.44
N TRP A 107 9.73 -0.67 2.52
CA TRP A 107 8.57 0.20 2.76
C TRP A 107 7.27 -0.58 3.07
N ALA A 108 7.03 -1.68 2.36
CA ALA A 108 5.87 -2.55 2.59
C ALA A 108 5.90 -3.24 3.97
N TRP A 109 7.09 -3.49 4.52
CA TRP A 109 7.25 -4.13 5.83
C TRP A 109 7.43 -3.15 6.99
N LEU A 110 7.89 -1.92 6.72
CA LEU A 110 8.18 -0.91 7.74
C LEU A 110 6.96 -0.60 8.62
N ASP A 111 5.79 -0.39 8.02
CA ASP A 111 4.55 -0.04 8.73
C ASP A 111 4.09 -1.15 9.69
N PRO A 112 3.97 -2.43 9.27
CA PRO A 112 3.71 -3.55 10.18
C PRO A 112 4.73 -3.66 11.32
N ILE A 113 6.02 -3.57 11.01
CA ILE A 113 7.10 -3.70 12.01
C ILE A 113 7.04 -2.56 13.03
N CYS A 114 6.94 -1.31 12.56
CA CYS A 114 6.82 -0.14 13.43
C CYS A 114 5.56 -0.23 14.30
N SER A 115 4.47 -0.79 13.79
CA SER A 115 3.27 -0.98 14.59
C SER A 115 3.45 -2.02 15.70
N ILE A 116 4.27 -3.06 15.50
CA ILE A 116 4.60 -4.04 16.54
C ILE A 116 5.51 -3.37 17.58
N LEU A 117 6.52 -2.63 17.12
CA LEU A 117 7.50 -1.95 17.98
C LEU A 117 6.92 -0.81 18.83
N LYS A 118 5.87 -0.11 18.36
CA LYS A 118 5.17 0.92 19.13
C LYS A 118 4.53 0.42 20.43
N ARG A 119 4.47 -0.89 20.68
CA ARG A 119 3.91 -1.48 21.92
C ARG A 119 4.86 -1.40 23.15
N ASN A 120 5.52 -0.27 23.37
CA ASN A 120 6.44 0.07 24.48
C ASN A 120 7.85 -0.54 24.40
N PRO A 121 8.82 0.24 23.90
CA PRO A 121 10.00 0.48 24.75
C PRO A 121 10.51 1.94 24.71
N PRO A 122 11.30 2.39 25.72
CA PRO A 122 11.77 3.77 25.85
C PRO A 122 12.73 4.24 24.74
N TRP A 123 13.19 3.32 23.90
CA TRP A 123 14.14 3.56 22.80
C TRP A 123 13.45 3.86 21.46
N TYR A 124 12.11 3.91 21.41
CA TYR A 124 11.40 4.33 20.21
C TYR A 124 11.41 5.87 20.12
N PRO A 125 11.91 6.49 19.03
CA PRO A 125 12.09 5.93 17.68
C PRO A 125 13.56 5.78 17.23
N VAL A 126 14.53 5.63 18.14
CA VAL A 126 15.97 5.60 17.80
C VAL A 126 16.32 4.46 16.84
N ILE A 127 15.73 3.27 17.04
CA ILE A 127 16.02 2.08 16.22
C ILE A 127 15.49 2.21 14.78
N PRO A 128 14.22 2.59 14.52
CA PRO A 128 13.76 2.88 13.16
C PRO A 128 14.57 3.97 12.46
N PHE A 129 15.02 4.99 13.19
CA PHE A 129 15.78 6.10 12.64
C PHE A 129 17.20 5.66 12.24
N ALA A 130 17.86 4.84 13.05
CA ALA A 130 19.19 4.30 12.75
C ALA A 130 19.21 3.30 11.60
N LEU A 131 18.09 2.64 11.29
CA LEU A 131 17.94 1.77 10.11
C LEU A 131 17.63 2.56 8.83
N TYR A 132 17.31 3.85 8.94
CA TYR A 132 16.93 4.72 7.82
C TYR A 132 18.09 5.58 7.28
N VAL A 133 19.17 5.73 8.04
CA VAL A 133 20.41 6.45 7.70
C VAL A 133 21.47 5.44 7.23
#